data_AF-A0A7W8XTA5-F1
#
_entry.id   AF-A0A7W8XTA5-F1
#
_cell.length_a   1.000
_cell.length_b   1.000
_cell.length_c   1.000
_cell.angle_alpha   90.00
_cell.angle_beta   90.00
_cell.angle_gamma   90.00
#
_symmetry.space_group_name_H-M   'P 1'
#
loop_
_entity.id
_entity.type
_entity.pdbx_description
1 polymer ?
#
loop_
_entity_poly.entity_id
_entity_poly.type
_entity_poly.pdbx_seq_one_letter_code
_entity_poly.pdbx_strand_id
1 'polypeptide(L)'
;MQHNVLFERVSARLKAQVGPDVYASWFARLKLHSVSKSVVRLTVPTTFLKSWINNRYLDLITNLFQAEDAEILKVEILVRTATRHGAKPCVDEHVAVPDTASVAPIRRPVAQPAGQVVAQTISAAAAARPATVGAPLFGSPLDSRFTFDTFVEGSSNRVGLAAAKTIAEAGSGAVRFNPLFVHATVGLGKTHLLQAIANAAVQNPRGLRVVYLTAEYFMWRFATAIRDNDALTLKDSLRNIDLLIIDDMQFLQGKMIQHEFCHLLNMLLDSAKQVVVAADRAPWELESLDPRVRSRLQGGVAIEVEAPDYEMRLEILKRRLDAARMDDPSLEIPAELLSHVARNVTASGRELEGAFNQLIFRRSFEPNLTVERVDELLAHLVGSGEPRRVRIEDIQRIVARHYNVSRQELVSNRRTRVIVKPRQIAMYLSKTLTPRSFPEIGRRFGGRDHTTVLHAVRKIEELISGDSKLSHEIELLKRLINE
;
A
#
# COMPACT_ATOMS: atom_id res chain seq x y z
N MET A 1 -16.25 -22.38 24.24
CA MET A 1 -17.05 -21.13 24.11
C MET A 1 -16.59 -20.02 25.06
N GLN A 2 -16.39 -20.28 26.36
CA GLN A 2 -16.05 -19.24 27.37
C GLN A 2 -14.94 -18.24 26.96
N HIS A 3 -13.82 -18.70 26.40
CA HIS A 3 -12.67 -17.83 26.04
C HIS A 3 -12.97 -16.73 25.00
N ASN A 4 -13.92 -16.93 24.08
CA ASN A 4 -14.26 -15.87 23.11
C ASN A 4 -15.06 -14.75 23.79
N VAL A 5 -15.93 -15.09 24.74
CA VAL A 5 -16.71 -14.12 25.52
C VAL A 5 -15.79 -13.28 26.41
N LEU A 6 -14.75 -13.88 27.00
CA LEU A 6 -13.71 -13.16 27.73
C LEU A 6 -13.02 -12.11 26.83
N PHE A 7 -12.58 -12.52 25.63
CA PHE A 7 -11.91 -11.63 24.68
C PHE A 7 -12.83 -10.48 24.20
N GLU A 8 -14.12 -10.72 23.99
CA GLU A 8 -15.07 -9.66 23.62
C GLU A 8 -15.29 -8.64 24.74
N ARG A 9 -15.38 -9.07 26.00
CA ARG A 9 -15.47 -8.14 27.16
C ARG A 9 -14.21 -7.30 27.33
N VAL A 10 -13.04 -7.93 27.27
CA VAL A 10 -11.74 -7.22 27.35
C VAL A 10 -11.59 -6.25 26.17
N SER A 11 -12.01 -6.65 24.96
CA SER A 11 -12.03 -5.78 23.78
C SER A 11 -12.95 -4.57 23.94
N ALA A 12 -14.13 -4.76 24.54
CA ALA A 12 -15.07 -3.67 24.83
C ALA A 12 -14.53 -2.69 25.87
N ARG A 13 -13.92 -3.18 26.96
CA ARG A 13 -13.26 -2.34 27.97
C ARG A 13 -12.04 -1.60 27.40
N LEU A 14 -11.20 -2.29 26.63
CA LEU A 14 -10.05 -1.69 25.94
C LEU A 14 -10.52 -0.55 25.03
N LYS A 15 -11.57 -0.76 24.23
CA LYS A 15 -12.18 0.27 23.37
C LYS A 15 -12.71 1.48 24.16
N ALA A 16 -13.31 1.25 25.33
CA ALA A 16 -13.78 2.32 26.20
C ALA A 16 -12.62 3.15 26.80
N GLN A 17 -11.49 2.49 27.11
CA GLN A 17 -10.35 3.13 27.78
C GLN A 17 -9.36 3.82 26.83
N VAL A 18 -9.13 3.28 25.62
CA VAL A 18 -8.24 3.91 24.62
C VAL A 18 -8.97 4.83 23.64
N GLY A 19 -10.30 4.77 23.60
CA GLY A 19 -11.14 5.51 22.66
C GLY A 19 -11.35 4.81 21.32
N PRO A 20 -12.41 5.18 20.57
CA PRO A 20 -12.83 4.45 19.36
C PRO A 20 -11.81 4.52 18.22
N ASP A 21 -11.15 5.67 18.02
CA ASP A 21 -10.22 5.90 16.92
C ASP A 21 -8.91 5.13 17.12
N VAL A 22 -8.37 5.15 18.35
CA VAL A 22 -7.18 4.38 18.74
C VAL A 22 -7.48 2.88 18.67
N TYR A 23 -8.69 2.46 19.06
CA TYR A 23 -9.13 1.08 18.89
C TYR A 23 -9.22 0.66 17.42
N ALA A 24 -9.79 1.49 16.56
CA ALA A 24 -9.91 1.23 15.13
C ALA A 24 -8.54 1.08 14.45
N SER A 25 -7.58 1.95 14.79
CA SER A 25 -6.25 1.96 14.17
C SER A 25 -5.36 0.78 14.60
N TRP A 26 -5.30 0.47 15.90
CA TRP A 26 -4.29 -0.46 16.44
C TRP A 26 -4.85 -1.82 16.86
N PHE A 27 -6.11 -1.86 17.32
CA PHE A 27 -6.69 -3.02 17.99
C PHE A 27 -7.75 -3.76 17.15
N ALA A 28 -8.35 -3.13 16.14
CA ALA A 28 -9.38 -3.75 15.29
C ALA A 28 -8.93 -5.03 14.55
N ARG A 29 -7.61 -5.25 14.40
CA ARG A 29 -7.05 -6.45 13.75
C ARG A 29 -6.55 -7.52 14.74
N LEU A 30 -6.64 -7.26 16.04
CA LEU A 30 -6.30 -8.18 17.14
C LEU A 30 -7.31 -9.34 17.17
N LYS A 31 -6.84 -10.58 17.35
CA LYS A 31 -7.70 -11.74 17.60
C LYS A 31 -7.07 -12.66 18.62
N LEU A 32 -7.89 -13.24 19.48
CA LEU A 32 -7.50 -14.35 20.34
C LEU A 32 -7.01 -15.54 19.51
N HIS A 33 -5.92 -16.17 19.93
CA HIS A 33 -5.38 -17.39 19.30
C HIS A 33 -5.49 -18.59 20.24
N SER A 34 -5.07 -18.44 21.49
CA SER A 34 -5.25 -19.46 22.53
C SER A 34 -5.24 -18.84 23.92
N VAL A 35 -6.01 -19.42 24.83
CA VAL A 35 -5.88 -19.19 26.28
C VAL A 35 -5.36 -20.49 26.90
N SER A 36 -4.33 -20.36 27.73
CA SER A 36 -3.81 -21.39 28.62
C SER A 36 -3.94 -20.88 30.05
N LYS A 37 -3.92 -21.78 31.06
CA LYS A 37 -4.23 -21.45 32.47
C LYS A 37 -3.49 -20.23 33.05
N SER A 38 -2.32 -19.87 32.53
CA SER A 38 -1.55 -18.68 32.97
C SER A 38 -1.14 -17.72 31.85
N VAL A 39 -1.47 -18.01 30.58
CA VAL A 39 -0.99 -17.23 29.42
C VAL A 39 -2.08 -17.05 28.35
N VAL A 40 -2.34 -15.80 27.97
CA VAL A 40 -3.19 -15.46 26.82
C VAL A 40 -2.32 -15.13 25.60
N ARG A 41 -2.57 -15.81 24.48
CA ARG A 41 -1.92 -15.52 23.19
C ARG A 41 -2.88 -14.79 22.26
N LEU A 42 -2.48 -13.58 21.89
CA LEU A 42 -3.17 -12.72 20.93
C LEU A 42 -2.39 -12.70 19.62
N THR A 43 -3.07 -12.45 18.50
CA THR A 43 -2.45 -12.38 17.18
C THR A 43 -2.76 -11.08 16.45
N VAL A 44 -1.79 -10.60 15.69
CA VAL A 44 -1.86 -9.42 14.82
C VAL A 44 -1.27 -9.73 13.44
N PRO A 45 -1.64 -8.99 12.37
CA PRO A 45 -1.22 -9.31 11.01
C PRO A 45 0.23 -8.89 10.68
N THR A 46 0.89 -8.05 11.48
CA THR A 46 2.25 -7.56 11.19
C THR A 46 3.16 -7.61 12.42
N THR A 47 4.47 -7.76 12.18
CA THR A 47 5.53 -7.63 13.20
C THR A 47 5.51 -6.25 13.86
N PHE A 48 5.20 -5.21 13.08
CA PHE A 48 5.01 -3.85 13.57
C PHE A 48 3.90 -3.75 14.62
N LEU A 49 2.68 -4.22 14.35
CA LEU A 49 1.59 -4.20 15.33
C LEU A 49 1.92 -4.98 16.60
N LYS A 50 2.69 -6.08 16.47
CA LYS A 50 3.18 -6.84 17.63
C LYS A 50 4.11 -5.97 18.49
N SER A 51 5.11 -5.35 17.89
CA SER A 51 6.08 -4.50 18.59
C SER A 51 5.41 -3.26 19.19
N TRP A 52 4.50 -2.61 18.45
CA TRP A 52 3.78 -1.41 18.89
C TRP A 52 2.90 -1.68 20.10
N ILE A 53 2.07 -2.74 20.05
CA ILE A 53 1.19 -3.08 21.17
C ILE A 53 2.02 -3.57 22.37
N ASN A 54 3.06 -4.39 22.14
CA ASN A 54 3.96 -4.81 23.21
C ASN A 54 4.61 -3.61 23.93
N ASN A 55 5.09 -2.61 23.20
CA ASN A 55 5.87 -1.51 23.77
C ASN A 55 5.01 -0.41 24.42
N ARG A 56 3.71 -0.32 24.09
CA ARG A 56 2.86 0.82 24.51
C ARG A 56 1.63 0.44 25.32
N TYR A 57 1.18 -0.82 25.23
CA TYR A 57 -0.11 -1.27 25.75
C TYR A 57 -0.10 -2.67 26.37
N LEU A 58 1.06 -3.34 26.48
CA LEU A 58 1.14 -4.69 27.04
C LEU A 58 0.67 -4.74 28.50
N ASP A 59 1.13 -3.80 29.32
CA ASP A 59 0.73 -3.68 30.73
C ASP A 59 -0.76 -3.40 30.85
N LEU A 60 -1.29 -2.50 30.01
CA LEU A 60 -2.72 -2.17 29.96
C LEU A 60 -3.57 -3.41 29.63
N ILE A 61 -3.17 -4.18 28.61
CA ILE A 61 -3.88 -5.39 28.20
C ILE A 61 -3.77 -6.47 29.29
N THR A 62 -2.59 -6.63 29.88
CA THR A 62 -2.35 -7.62 30.96
C THR A 62 -3.23 -7.32 32.18
N ASN A 63 -3.27 -6.05 32.62
CA ASN A 63 -4.15 -5.61 33.70
C ASN A 63 -5.64 -5.83 33.38
N LEU A 64 -6.07 -5.59 32.14
CA LEU A 64 -7.45 -5.81 31.71
C LEU A 64 -7.85 -7.30 31.66
N PHE A 65 -6.91 -8.20 31.36
CA PHE A 65 -7.15 -9.65 31.46
C PHE A 65 -7.17 -10.11 32.93
N GLN A 66 -6.21 -9.66 33.75
CA GLN A 66 -6.16 -9.97 35.19
C GLN A 66 -7.40 -9.49 35.96
N ALA A 67 -8.01 -8.39 35.53
CA ALA A 67 -9.25 -7.87 36.12
C ALA A 67 -10.53 -8.65 35.75
N GLU A 68 -10.47 -9.56 34.77
CA GLU A 68 -11.57 -10.49 34.45
C GLU A 68 -11.28 -11.93 34.91
N ASP A 69 -10.00 -12.33 34.94
CA ASP A 69 -9.56 -13.67 35.34
C ASP A 69 -8.18 -13.62 36.01
N ALA A 70 -8.15 -13.89 37.31
CA ALA A 70 -6.98 -13.78 38.16
C ALA A 70 -5.92 -14.89 37.91
N GLU A 71 -6.24 -15.95 37.17
CA GLU A 71 -5.26 -16.98 36.80
C GLU A 71 -4.30 -16.49 35.68
N ILE A 72 -4.67 -15.43 34.95
CA ILE A 72 -3.90 -14.93 33.79
C ILE A 72 -2.68 -14.10 34.22
N LEU A 73 -1.52 -14.75 34.30
CA LEU A 73 -0.26 -14.10 34.69
C LEU A 73 0.44 -13.35 33.54
N LYS A 74 0.22 -13.71 32.27
CA LYS A 74 0.96 -13.14 31.13
C LYS A 74 0.13 -13.03 29.86
N VAL A 75 0.34 -11.96 29.09
CA VAL A 75 -0.17 -11.82 27.71
C VAL A 75 1.00 -11.85 26.72
N GLU A 76 0.83 -12.58 25.62
CA GLU A 76 1.82 -12.69 24.55
C GLU A 76 1.19 -12.34 23.20
N ILE A 77 1.88 -11.52 22.40
CA ILE A 77 1.42 -11.13 21.07
C ILE A 77 2.27 -11.81 19.99
N LEU A 78 1.59 -12.46 19.04
CA LEU A 78 2.15 -13.22 17.93
C LEU A 78 1.75 -12.61 16.59
N VAL A 79 2.57 -12.83 15.56
CA VAL A 79 2.24 -12.42 14.19
C VAL A 79 1.53 -13.57 13.49
N ARG A 80 0.48 -13.29 12.72
CA ARG A 80 -0.20 -14.32 11.91
C ARG A 80 0.63 -14.63 10.67
N THR A 81 1.40 -15.71 10.73
CA THR A 81 1.88 -16.39 9.52
C THR A 81 0.68 -17.01 8.78
N ALA A 82 0.62 -16.85 7.46
CA ALA A 82 -0.48 -17.35 6.65
C ALA A 82 -0.34 -18.86 6.35
N THR A 83 -0.54 -19.70 7.35
CA THR A 83 -0.62 -21.16 7.21
C THR A 83 -2.03 -21.65 7.58
N ARG A 84 -2.71 -22.31 6.64
CA ARG A 84 -4.01 -22.97 6.89
C ARG A 84 -3.84 -24.34 7.57
N HIS A 85 -4.94 -24.80 8.16
CA HIS A 85 -5.13 -26.00 9.01
C HIS A 85 -4.70 -25.79 10.48
N GLY A 86 -5.41 -26.32 11.48
CA GLY A 86 -6.68 -27.07 11.43
C GLY A 86 -6.67 -28.25 12.42
N ALA A 87 -7.51 -28.19 13.45
CA ALA A 87 -7.70 -29.21 14.50
C ALA A 87 -6.53 -29.44 15.52
N LYS A 88 -6.85 -30.21 16.57
CA LYS A 88 -6.20 -30.44 17.88
C LYS A 88 -6.67 -31.85 18.38
N PRO A 89 -6.18 -32.45 19.50
CA PRO A 89 -4.95 -32.24 20.30
C PRO A 89 -4.24 -33.57 20.81
N CYS A 90 -3.24 -33.43 21.70
CA CYS A 90 -2.60 -34.44 22.60
C CYS A 90 -1.60 -35.45 21.94
N VAL A 91 -0.57 -36.03 22.61
CA VAL A 91 -0.16 -36.21 24.03
C VAL A 91 1.38 -36.13 24.22
N ASP A 92 1.84 -35.56 25.35
CA ASP A 92 3.09 -35.65 26.19
C ASP A 92 4.55 -35.99 25.75
N GLU A 93 5.49 -35.33 26.49
CA GLU A 93 6.87 -35.67 26.98
C GLU A 93 8.00 -36.14 26.02
N HIS A 94 9.23 -35.61 26.08
CA HIS A 94 10.16 -35.62 27.24
C HIS A 94 11.23 -34.49 27.26
N VAL A 95 11.95 -34.39 28.38
CA VAL A 95 13.02 -33.42 28.71
C VAL A 95 14.40 -34.10 28.69
N ALA A 96 15.46 -33.38 28.28
CA ALA A 96 16.86 -33.74 28.60
C ALA A 96 17.77 -32.49 28.73
N VAL A 97 18.66 -32.51 29.73
CA VAL A 97 19.77 -31.55 29.99
C VAL A 97 21.10 -32.33 29.82
N PRO A 98 22.23 -31.70 29.45
CA PRO A 98 23.21 -31.20 30.45
C PRO A 98 23.87 -29.85 30.02
N ASP A 99 24.55 -28.99 30.79
CA ASP A 99 25.08 -28.89 32.17
C ASP A 99 26.63 -28.78 32.26
N THR A 100 27.14 -27.64 32.77
CA THR A 100 28.55 -27.27 33.13
C THR A 100 29.63 -27.28 32.02
N ALA A 101 30.72 -26.48 32.02
CA ALA A 101 31.28 -25.39 32.85
C ALA A 101 31.98 -24.35 31.90
N SER A 102 32.83 -23.35 32.23
CA SER A 102 33.44 -22.80 33.47
C SER A 102 33.79 -21.29 33.26
N VAL A 103 34.41 -20.59 34.24
CA VAL A 103 34.58 -19.11 34.23
C VAL A 103 35.95 -18.62 34.80
N ALA A 104 36.49 -17.53 34.20
CA ALA A 104 37.50 -16.57 34.75
C ALA A 104 38.98 -17.04 34.90
N PRO A 105 40.00 -16.13 35.03
CA PRO A 105 39.91 -14.71 35.40
C PRO A 105 40.73 -13.65 34.60
N ILE A 106 40.42 -12.39 34.94
CA ILE A 106 41.04 -11.13 34.47
C ILE A 106 42.30 -10.79 35.28
N ARG A 107 43.28 -10.08 34.68
CA ARG A 107 44.31 -9.30 35.41
C ARG A 107 44.51 -7.89 34.81
N ARG A 108 44.67 -6.91 35.70
CA ARG A 108 45.17 -5.53 35.42
C ARG A 108 46.71 -5.54 35.40
N PRO A 109 47.36 -4.44 34.94
CA PRO A 109 47.93 -3.50 35.93
C PRO A 109 47.73 -2.00 35.56
N VAL A 110 48.36 -1.11 36.34
CA VAL A 110 48.09 0.34 36.45
C VAL A 110 49.41 1.14 36.42
N ALA A 111 49.31 2.44 36.07
CA ALA A 111 50.22 3.57 36.31
C ALA A 111 51.29 3.97 35.26
N GLN A 112 51.39 5.30 35.08
CA GLN A 112 52.38 6.09 34.34
C GLN A 112 53.60 6.43 35.24
N PRO A 113 54.68 7.11 34.75
CA PRO A 113 54.65 8.58 34.61
C PRO A 113 55.48 9.23 33.46
N ALA A 114 55.07 10.46 33.12
CA ALA A 114 55.87 11.63 32.71
C ALA A 114 56.85 11.60 31.51
N GLY A 115 56.41 12.21 30.40
CA GLY A 115 56.91 13.55 30.01
C GLY A 115 58.11 13.68 29.06
N GLN A 116 57.86 14.16 27.83
CA GLN A 116 58.56 15.33 27.28
C GLN A 116 57.81 15.95 26.07
N VAL A 117 58.06 17.23 25.82
CA VAL A 117 57.34 18.07 24.84
C VAL A 117 58.26 18.41 23.68
N VAL A 118 57.88 18.11 22.44
CA VAL A 118 58.46 18.74 21.24
C VAL A 118 57.35 18.98 20.22
N ALA A 119 57.21 20.22 19.76
CA ALA A 119 56.29 20.59 18.69
C ALA A 119 57.00 20.53 17.33
N GLN A 120 56.39 19.89 16.32
CA GLN A 120 56.83 20.02 14.93
C GLN A 120 55.64 20.13 13.95
N THR A 121 55.53 21.34 13.41
CA THR A 121 55.23 21.71 12.01
C THR A 121 54.19 20.94 11.19
N ILE A 122 53.25 21.74 10.68
CA ILE A 122 52.28 21.45 9.61
C ILE A 122 52.99 20.93 8.35
N SER A 123 52.47 19.85 7.75
CA SER A 123 52.59 19.61 6.31
C SER A 123 51.29 18.99 5.79
N ALA A 124 50.75 19.57 4.72
CA ALA A 124 49.51 19.11 4.10
C ALA A 124 49.82 18.04 3.04
N ALA A 125 49.24 16.85 3.21
CA ALA A 125 49.14 15.85 2.16
C ALA A 125 47.73 15.23 2.19
N ALA A 126 47.08 15.17 1.03
CA ALA A 126 45.71 14.69 0.93
C ALA A 126 45.62 13.18 1.20
N ALA A 127 45.10 12.82 2.37
CA ALA A 127 44.67 11.46 2.67
C ALA A 127 43.15 11.38 2.56
N ALA A 128 42.66 10.54 1.65
CA ALA A 128 41.24 10.25 1.52
C ALA A 128 40.70 9.71 2.86
N ARG A 129 39.74 10.40 3.46
CA ARG A 129 39.08 9.92 4.67
C ARG A 129 38.22 8.70 4.30
N PRO A 130 38.44 7.51 4.87
CA PRO A 130 37.41 6.47 4.83
C PRO A 130 36.21 7.01 5.59
N ALA A 131 35.03 7.02 4.95
CA ALA A 131 33.80 7.43 5.61
C ALA A 131 33.52 6.46 6.76
N THR A 132 33.64 6.94 8.00
CA THR A 132 33.46 6.13 9.20
C THR A 132 32.02 5.67 9.32
N VAL A 133 31.81 4.36 9.17
CA VAL A 133 30.57 3.67 9.54
C VAL A 133 30.34 3.88 11.05
N GLY A 134 29.39 4.76 11.41
CA GLY A 134 29.23 5.16 12.82
C GLY A 134 28.09 6.13 13.14
N ALA A 135 27.14 6.36 12.23
CA ALA A 135 25.91 7.09 12.53
C ALA A 135 24.72 6.11 12.48
N PRO A 136 23.71 6.22 13.38
CA PRO A 136 22.49 5.44 13.25
C PRO A 136 21.82 5.80 11.91
N LEU A 137 21.61 4.80 11.06
CA LEU A 137 21.00 4.95 9.73
C LEU A 137 19.62 5.61 9.87
N PHE A 138 19.57 6.92 9.62
CA PHE A 138 18.33 7.66 9.54
C PHE A 138 17.72 7.47 8.15
N GLY A 139 16.97 6.38 8.00
CA GLY A 139 16.34 5.99 6.74
C GLY A 139 15.61 4.66 6.87
N SER A 140 14.65 4.44 5.99
CA SER A 140 14.16 3.09 5.68
C SER A 140 15.24 2.34 4.87
N PRO A 141 15.37 1.01 5.01
CA PRO A 141 16.35 0.24 4.25
C PRO A 141 16.06 0.31 2.75
N LEU A 142 17.12 0.37 1.94
CA LEU A 142 17.05 0.26 0.48
C LEU A 142 17.17 -1.20 0.05
N ASP A 143 16.30 -1.63 -0.86
CA ASP A 143 16.36 -2.94 -1.51
C ASP A 143 17.21 -2.80 -2.79
N SER A 144 18.31 -3.55 -2.86
CA SER A 144 19.25 -3.52 -3.99
C SER A 144 18.65 -4.02 -5.30
N ARG A 145 17.50 -4.71 -5.27
CA ARG A 145 16.81 -5.23 -6.45
C ARG A 145 16.02 -4.14 -7.21
N PHE A 146 15.71 -3.03 -6.55
CA PHE A 146 15.00 -1.91 -7.16
C PHE A 146 15.98 -0.91 -7.76
N THR A 147 16.39 -1.15 -9.01
CA THR A 147 17.25 -0.26 -9.81
C THR A 147 16.49 0.23 -11.05
N PHE A 148 17.09 1.17 -11.79
CA PHE A 148 16.53 1.61 -13.07
C PHE A 148 16.60 0.51 -14.15
N ASP A 149 17.59 -0.38 -14.09
CA ASP A 149 17.75 -1.46 -15.07
C ASP A 149 16.66 -2.54 -14.91
N THR A 150 16.25 -2.81 -13.66
CA THR A 150 15.14 -3.74 -13.38
C THR A 150 13.76 -3.10 -13.59
N PHE A 151 13.69 -1.79 -13.84
CA PHE A 151 12.45 -1.06 -14.13
C PHE A 151 12.17 -1.04 -15.64
N VAL A 152 11.00 -1.49 -16.06
CA VAL A 152 10.60 -1.53 -17.48
C VAL A 152 10.02 -0.18 -17.88
N GLU A 153 10.68 0.49 -18.83
CA GLU A 153 10.22 1.74 -19.43
C GLU A 153 9.13 1.47 -20.49
N GLY A 154 8.13 2.34 -20.56
CA GLY A 154 7.12 2.31 -21.62
C GLY A 154 6.16 3.50 -21.53
N SER A 155 5.08 3.43 -22.32
CA SER A 155 4.16 4.56 -22.54
C SER A 155 3.65 5.18 -21.23
N SER A 156 3.26 4.32 -20.27
CA SER A 156 2.61 4.68 -19.01
C SER A 156 3.52 5.30 -17.93
N ASN A 157 4.85 5.22 -18.10
CA ASN A 157 5.81 5.62 -17.06
C ASN A 157 7.03 6.41 -17.56
N ARG A 158 7.23 6.54 -18.89
CA ARG A 158 8.38 7.22 -19.52
C ARG A 158 8.70 8.60 -18.93
N VAL A 159 7.69 9.44 -18.72
CA VAL A 159 7.89 10.82 -18.21
C VAL A 159 8.37 10.80 -16.76
N GLY A 160 7.78 9.94 -15.92
CA GLY A 160 8.21 9.76 -14.52
C GLY A 160 9.61 9.17 -14.42
N LEU A 161 9.94 8.21 -15.28
CA LEU A 161 11.27 7.59 -15.32
C LEU A 161 12.36 8.55 -15.81
N ALA A 162 12.08 9.39 -16.81
CA ALA A 162 13.02 10.41 -17.28
C ALA A 162 13.30 11.48 -16.19
N ALA A 163 12.27 11.92 -15.46
CA ALA A 163 12.42 12.81 -14.32
C ALA A 163 13.22 12.15 -13.18
N ALA A 164 12.94 10.88 -12.88
CA ALA A 164 13.64 10.10 -11.87
C ALA A 164 15.15 9.93 -12.17
N LYS A 165 15.51 9.52 -13.40
CA LYS A 165 16.91 9.42 -13.86
C LYS A 165 17.62 10.78 -13.73
N THR A 166 16.99 11.86 -14.20
CA THR A 166 17.51 13.23 -14.12
C THR A 166 17.85 13.64 -12.68
N ILE A 167 16.98 13.32 -11.71
CA ILE A 167 17.22 13.62 -10.28
C ILE A 167 18.38 12.80 -9.70
N ALA A 168 18.48 11.52 -10.04
CA ALA A 168 19.56 10.65 -9.55
C ALA A 168 20.94 11.07 -10.08
N GLU A 169 21.02 11.47 -11.36
CA GLU A 169 22.25 11.90 -12.01
C GLU A 169 22.69 13.31 -11.59
N ALA A 170 21.79 14.30 -11.69
CA ALA A 170 22.11 15.69 -11.42
C ALA A 170 22.15 16.02 -9.92
N GLY A 171 21.48 15.23 -9.07
CA GLY A 171 21.37 15.47 -7.63
C GLY A 171 20.79 16.85 -7.32
N SER A 172 21.45 17.60 -6.46
CA SER A 172 21.06 18.99 -6.15
C SER A 172 21.22 19.99 -7.32
N GLY A 173 21.68 19.55 -8.49
CA GLY A 173 21.64 20.32 -9.75
C GLY A 173 20.30 20.22 -10.50
N ALA A 174 19.40 19.31 -10.10
CA ALA A 174 18.09 19.07 -10.72
C ALA A 174 17.02 20.14 -10.43
N VAL A 175 17.42 21.31 -9.88
CA VAL A 175 16.61 22.34 -9.18
C VAL A 175 15.37 22.84 -9.95
N ARG A 176 15.25 22.57 -11.25
CA ARG A 176 14.07 22.94 -12.06
C ARG A 176 12.75 22.37 -11.53
N PHE A 177 12.78 21.23 -10.85
CA PHE A 177 11.55 20.51 -10.43
C PHE A 177 11.67 20.02 -8.97
N ASN A 178 11.35 20.88 -8.00
CA ASN A 178 11.40 20.53 -6.57
C ASN A 178 10.13 21.04 -5.82
N PRO A 179 9.31 20.15 -5.22
CA PRO A 179 9.44 18.69 -5.21
C PRO A 179 9.09 18.03 -6.55
N LEU A 180 9.61 16.82 -6.80
CA LEU A 180 8.99 15.87 -7.70
C LEU A 180 7.95 15.06 -6.91
N PHE A 181 6.72 14.99 -7.41
CA PHE A 181 5.64 14.22 -6.83
C PHE A 181 5.17 13.14 -7.80
N VAL A 182 5.23 11.87 -7.40
CA VAL A 182 4.81 10.72 -8.20
C VAL A 182 3.53 10.13 -7.62
N HIS A 183 2.42 10.17 -8.36
CA HIS A 183 1.21 9.46 -7.97
C HIS A 183 0.88 8.33 -8.92
N ALA A 184 0.28 7.28 -8.37
CA ALA A 184 -0.16 6.09 -9.10
C ALA A 184 -1.08 5.30 -8.18
N THR A 185 -1.92 4.43 -8.72
CA THR A 185 -2.64 3.46 -7.91
C THR A 185 -1.68 2.42 -7.28
N VAL A 186 -2.22 1.46 -6.52
CA VAL A 186 -1.40 0.48 -5.79
C VAL A 186 -0.75 -0.50 -6.78
N GLY A 187 0.55 -0.74 -6.61
CA GLY A 187 1.27 -1.77 -7.38
C GLY A 187 1.76 -1.34 -8.76
N LEU A 188 1.70 -0.05 -9.12
CA LEU A 188 2.23 0.50 -10.37
C LEU A 188 3.71 0.95 -10.29
N GLY A 189 4.52 0.31 -9.45
CA GLY A 189 5.98 0.52 -9.42
C GLY A 189 6.48 1.77 -8.68
N LYS A 190 5.65 2.56 -7.99
CA LYS A 190 6.08 3.76 -7.23
C LYS A 190 7.31 3.53 -6.34
N THR A 191 7.22 2.56 -5.42
CA THR A 191 8.31 2.19 -4.50
C THR A 191 9.56 1.73 -5.24
N HIS A 192 9.42 0.99 -6.36
CA HIS A 192 10.55 0.59 -7.20
C HIS A 192 11.22 1.82 -7.80
N LEU A 193 10.45 2.74 -8.40
CA LEU A 193 10.99 3.98 -8.97
C LEU A 193 11.70 4.85 -7.92
N LEU A 194 11.11 5.00 -6.73
CA LEU A 194 11.71 5.78 -5.63
C LEU A 194 12.99 5.15 -5.09
N GLN A 195 13.03 3.82 -4.93
CA GLN A 195 14.25 3.14 -4.49
C GLN A 195 15.30 3.06 -5.59
N ALA A 196 14.91 3.03 -6.88
CA ALA A 196 15.84 3.16 -8.00
C ALA A 196 16.54 4.53 -8.01
N ILE A 197 15.78 5.62 -7.77
CA ILE A 197 16.36 6.96 -7.55
C ILE A 197 17.33 6.93 -6.37
N ALA A 198 16.92 6.34 -5.24
CA ALA A 198 17.74 6.29 -4.03
C ALA A 198 19.06 5.52 -4.24
N ASN A 199 18.98 4.32 -4.80
CA ASN A 199 20.13 3.45 -5.08
C ASN A 199 21.12 4.13 -6.05
N ALA A 200 20.63 4.72 -7.14
CA ALA A 200 21.48 5.44 -8.10
C ALA A 200 22.11 6.71 -7.49
N ALA A 201 21.37 7.46 -6.67
CA ALA A 201 21.89 8.66 -6.01
C ALA A 201 22.92 8.34 -4.90
N VAL A 202 22.79 7.20 -4.20
CA VAL A 202 23.79 6.73 -3.22
C VAL A 202 25.09 6.30 -3.91
N GLN A 203 25.00 5.74 -5.12
CA GLN A 203 26.16 5.37 -5.94
C GLN A 203 26.80 6.56 -6.68
N ASN A 204 26.22 7.77 -6.58
CA ASN A 204 26.71 8.95 -7.29
C ASN A 204 28.13 9.33 -6.78
N PRO A 205 29.15 9.49 -7.66
CA PRO A 205 30.53 9.80 -7.26
C PRO A 205 30.71 11.08 -6.42
N ARG A 206 29.70 11.95 -6.38
CA ARG A 206 29.67 13.16 -5.54
C ARG A 206 29.41 12.88 -4.05
N GLY A 207 29.04 11.65 -3.67
CA GLY A 207 28.80 11.26 -2.28
C GLY A 207 27.59 11.95 -1.65
N LEU A 208 26.46 11.94 -2.35
CA LEU A 208 25.23 12.63 -1.94
C LEU A 208 24.66 12.06 -0.63
N ARG A 209 24.22 12.93 0.29
CA ARG A 209 23.45 12.53 1.47
C ARG A 209 21.99 12.27 1.08
N VAL A 210 21.71 11.02 0.71
CA VAL A 210 20.37 10.53 0.36
C VAL A 210 19.66 10.02 1.62
N VAL A 211 18.39 10.39 1.78
CA VAL A 211 17.51 9.88 2.86
C VAL A 211 16.22 9.36 2.24
N TYR A 212 16.02 8.05 2.27
CA TYR A 212 14.76 7.38 1.90
C TYR A 212 13.96 7.04 3.15
N LEU A 213 12.66 7.34 3.15
CA LEU A 213 11.76 7.09 4.27
C LEU A 213 10.38 6.66 3.75
N THR A 214 9.74 5.71 4.41
CA THR A 214 8.27 5.57 4.31
C THR A 214 7.61 6.53 5.29
N ALA A 215 6.43 7.05 4.94
CA ALA A 215 5.62 7.88 5.83
C ALA A 215 5.41 7.24 7.22
N GLU A 216 5.13 5.93 7.26
CA GLU A 216 4.95 5.16 8.50
C GLU A 216 6.23 5.10 9.35
N TYR A 217 7.39 4.81 8.73
CA TYR A 217 8.67 4.75 9.46
C TYR A 217 9.07 6.13 10.01
N PHE A 218 8.85 7.19 9.23
CA PHE A 218 9.13 8.55 9.64
C PHE A 218 8.25 8.98 10.84
N MET A 219 6.95 8.67 10.81
CA MET A 219 6.05 8.86 11.96
C MET A 219 6.50 8.08 13.20
N TRP A 220 6.93 6.82 13.04
CA TRP A 220 7.44 6.00 14.14
C TRP A 220 8.74 6.55 14.75
N ARG A 221 9.70 6.97 13.92
CA ARG A 221 10.94 7.61 14.38
C ARG A 221 10.66 8.90 15.13
N PHE A 222 9.74 9.73 14.64
CA PHE A 222 9.34 10.98 15.26
C PHE A 222 8.67 10.77 16.63
N ALA A 223 7.69 9.88 16.72
CA ALA A 223 7.02 9.55 17.98
C ALA A 223 7.99 8.98 19.03
N THR A 224 8.96 8.18 18.59
CA THR A 224 10.02 7.63 19.45
C THR A 224 10.93 8.75 19.99
N ALA A 225 11.41 9.64 19.11
CA ALA A 225 12.26 10.76 19.51
C ALA A 225 11.56 11.75 20.47
N ILE A 226 10.25 11.98 20.33
CA ILE A 226 9.49 12.77 21.32
C ILE A 226 9.46 12.07 22.68
N ARG A 227 9.12 10.78 22.71
CA ARG A 227 9.04 10.00 23.96
C ARG A 227 10.37 9.96 24.70
N ASP A 228 11.46 9.81 23.96
CA ASP A 228 12.82 9.66 24.49
C ASP A 228 13.53 11.03 24.68
N ASN A 229 12.80 12.14 24.48
CA ASN A 229 13.26 13.54 24.54
C ASN A 229 14.47 13.87 23.61
N ASP A 230 14.61 13.11 22.52
CA ASP A 230 15.74 13.14 21.58
C ASP A 230 15.41 13.93 20.29
N ALA A 231 14.45 14.84 20.37
CA ALA A 231 13.98 15.63 19.22
C ALA A 231 15.08 16.52 18.59
N LEU A 232 16.12 16.89 19.35
CA LEU A 232 17.28 17.63 18.85
C LEU A 232 18.17 16.77 17.95
N THR A 233 18.52 15.56 18.38
CA THR A 233 19.32 14.61 17.59
C THR A 233 18.59 14.19 16.32
N LEU A 234 17.26 14.00 16.41
CA LEU A 234 16.42 13.78 15.22
C LEU A 234 16.54 14.94 14.22
N LYS A 235 16.45 16.20 14.69
CA LYS A 235 16.59 17.38 13.83
C LYS A 235 18.00 17.49 13.23
N ASP A 236 19.06 17.11 13.94
CA ASP A 236 20.43 17.13 13.41
C ASP A 236 20.71 16.00 12.41
N SER A 237 20.16 14.79 12.64
CA SER A 237 20.20 13.68 11.68
C SER A 237 19.47 13.98 10.36
N LEU A 238 18.69 15.06 10.33
CA LEU A 238 17.89 15.54 9.21
C LEU A 238 18.45 16.78 8.50
N ARG A 239 19.59 17.33 8.93
CA ARG A 239 20.26 18.46 8.26
C ARG A 239 21.04 18.04 7.02
N ASN A 240 21.31 19.01 6.14
CA ASN A 240 22.21 18.86 4.98
C ASN A 240 21.86 17.69 4.04
N ILE A 241 20.57 17.37 3.88
CA ILE A 241 20.10 16.33 2.98
C ILE A 241 20.20 16.84 1.54
N ASP A 242 20.93 16.12 0.69
CA ASP A 242 21.00 16.44 -0.75
C ASP A 242 19.76 15.96 -1.49
N LEU A 243 19.24 14.79 -1.10
CA LEU A 243 18.06 14.16 -1.69
C LEU A 243 17.19 13.50 -0.62
N LEU A 244 15.99 14.01 -0.43
CA LEU A 244 14.96 13.46 0.46
C LEU A 244 13.92 12.71 -0.38
N ILE A 245 13.67 11.44 -0.06
CA ILE A 245 12.70 10.60 -0.76
C ILE A 245 11.68 10.08 0.26
N ILE A 246 10.41 10.43 0.08
CA ILE A 246 9.30 10.03 0.95
C ILE A 246 8.33 9.14 0.17
N ASP A 247 8.25 7.87 0.53
CA ASP A 247 7.27 6.94 -0.05
C ASP A 247 5.98 6.90 0.78
N ASP A 248 4.89 6.53 0.11
CA ASP A 248 3.62 6.14 0.72
C ASP A 248 2.96 7.26 1.59
N MET A 249 3.03 8.50 1.09
CA MET A 249 2.58 9.75 1.75
C MET A 249 1.13 9.73 2.28
N GLN A 250 0.25 8.93 1.67
CA GLN A 250 -1.17 8.81 2.05
C GLN A 250 -1.41 8.22 3.46
N PHE A 251 -0.42 7.55 4.05
CA PHE A 251 -0.54 6.98 5.40
C PHE A 251 -0.35 8.02 6.53
N LEU A 252 -0.08 9.28 6.19
CA LEU A 252 -0.02 10.39 7.16
C LEU A 252 -1.44 10.82 7.60
N GLN A 253 -1.95 10.14 8.63
CA GLN A 253 -3.29 10.36 9.20
C GLN A 253 -3.23 10.38 10.74
N GLY A 254 -3.80 11.42 11.38
CA GLY A 254 -4.03 11.41 12.84
C GLY A 254 -3.94 12.79 13.52
N LYS A 255 -5.08 13.31 13.98
CA LYS A 255 -5.26 14.70 14.44
C LYS A 255 -4.31 15.19 15.54
N MET A 256 -3.87 14.33 16.46
CA MET A 256 -3.11 14.76 17.65
C MET A 256 -1.59 14.89 17.46
N ILE A 257 -1.02 14.20 16.46
CA ILE A 257 0.44 14.23 16.18
C ILE A 257 0.73 15.11 14.94
N GLN A 258 -0.29 15.37 14.12
CA GLN A 258 -0.17 16.04 12.83
C GLN A 258 0.44 17.46 12.86
N HIS A 259 0.17 18.31 13.86
CA HIS A 259 0.68 19.68 13.84
C HIS A 259 2.21 19.74 13.97
N GLU A 260 2.78 19.19 15.04
CA GLU A 260 4.23 19.17 15.27
C GLU A 260 4.94 18.38 14.14
N PHE A 261 4.31 17.29 13.67
CA PHE A 261 4.79 16.53 12.53
C PHE A 261 4.81 17.33 11.22
N CYS A 262 3.74 18.05 10.88
CA CYS A 262 3.67 18.86 9.66
C CYS A 262 4.65 20.04 9.73
N HIS A 263 4.91 20.60 10.91
CA HIS A 263 5.99 21.58 11.08
C HIS A 263 7.36 20.96 10.81
N LEU A 264 7.64 19.77 11.35
CA LEU A 264 8.90 19.07 11.07
C LEU A 264 9.03 18.69 9.60
N LEU A 265 7.96 18.18 8.97
CA LEU A 265 7.94 17.85 7.55
C LEU A 265 8.20 19.10 6.67
N ASN A 266 7.55 20.23 6.92
CA ASN A 266 7.85 21.48 6.19
C ASN A 266 9.33 21.87 6.36
N MET A 267 9.88 21.80 7.58
CA MET A 267 11.32 22.01 7.82
C MET A 267 12.21 21.07 7.00
N LEU A 268 11.78 19.83 6.71
CA LEU A 268 12.52 18.91 5.82
C LEU A 268 12.38 19.29 4.35
N LEU A 269 11.17 19.61 3.91
CA LEU A 269 10.89 20.03 2.53
C LEU A 269 11.63 21.32 2.16
N ASP A 270 11.91 22.18 3.13
CA ASP A 270 12.65 23.43 2.94
C ASP A 270 14.17 23.31 3.18
N SER A 271 14.65 22.26 3.86
CA SER A 271 16.09 22.03 4.11
C SER A 271 16.74 20.99 3.20
N ALA A 272 15.97 20.12 2.56
CA ALA A 272 16.46 19.19 1.55
C ALA A 272 16.65 19.91 0.20
N LYS A 273 17.82 19.73 -0.43
CA LYS A 273 18.14 20.39 -1.71
C LYS A 273 17.24 19.92 -2.85
N GLN A 274 16.89 18.63 -2.85
CA GLN A 274 15.94 18.01 -3.77
C GLN A 274 15.00 17.10 -2.98
N VAL A 275 13.70 17.15 -3.30
CA VAL A 275 12.67 16.30 -2.71
C VAL A 275 11.99 15.46 -3.78
N VAL A 276 11.77 14.18 -3.48
CA VAL A 276 10.90 13.26 -4.22
C VAL A 276 9.85 12.70 -3.26
N VAL A 277 8.58 12.73 -3.64
CA VAL A 277 7.47 12.19 -2.84
C VAL A 277 6.63 11.24 -3.69
N ALA A 278 6.15 10.15 -3.11
CA ALA A 278 5.16 9.27 -3.74
C ALA A 278 3.89 9.09 -2.92
N ALA A 279 2.76 8.91 -3.61
CA ALA A 279 1.45 8.68 -2.99
C ALA A 279 0.53 7.79 -3.85
N ASP A 280 -0.55 7.28 -3.25
CA ASP A 280 -1.61 6.56 -3.97
C ASP A 280 -2.51 7.46 -4.84
N ARG A 281 -2.38 8.79 -4.69
CA ARG A 281 -3.22 9.83 -5.32
C ARG A 281 -2.47 11.14 -5.46
N ALA A 282 -3.01 12.05 -6.26
CA ALA A 282 -2.39 13.36 -6.50
C ALA A 282 -2.42 14.28 -5.26
N PRO A 283 -1.55 15.32 -5.18
CA PRO A 283 -1.41 16.14 -3.97
C PRO A 283 -2.71 16.80 -3.48
N TRP A 284 -3.57 17.26 -4.39
CA TRP A 284 -4.83 17.92 -4.04
C TRP A 284 -5.81 16.98 -3.30
N GLU A 285 -5.74 15.67 -3.55
CA GLU A 285 -6.63 14.64 -3.00
C GLU A 285 -6.18 14.10 -1.63
N LEU A 286 -5.02 14.55 -1.13
CA LEU A 286 -4.51 14.20 0.20
C LEU A 286 -5.16 15.08 1.28
N GLU A 287 -6.47 14.92 1.48
CA GLU A 287 -7.29 15.68 2.44
C GLU A 287 -6.83 15.52 3.91
N SER A 288 -6.09 14.46 4.23
CA SER A 288 -5.56 14.22 5.57
C SER A 288 -4.31 15.04 5.90
N LEU A 289 -3.69 15.72 4.91
CA LEU A 289 -2.50 16.55 5.11
C LEU A 289 -2.85 18.00 5.44
N ASP A 290 -1.94 18.65 6.17
CA ASP A 290 -2.03 20.09 6.42
C ASP A 290 -2.03 20.90 5.09
N PRO A 291 -2.87 21.94 4.94
CA PRO A 291 -2.97 22.73 3.72
C PRO A 291 -1.64 23.35 3.24
N ARG A 292 -0.71 23.67 4.15
CA ARG A 292 0.61 24.22 3.80
C ARG A 292 1.51 23.17 3.16
N VAL A 293 1.55 21.96 3.75
CA VAL A 293 2.25 20.81 3.18
C VAL A 293 1.69 20.51 1.79
N ARG A 294 0.36 20.44 1.66
CA ARG A 294 -0.31 20.20 0.39
C ARG A 294 0.02 21.24 -0.68
N SER A 295 0.00 22.53 -0.33
CA SER A 295 0.40 23.63 -1.21
C SER A 295 1.87 23.52 -1.64
N ARG A 296 2.78 23.17 -0.71
CA ARG A 296 4.21 22.98 -0.99
C ARG A 296 4.46 21.83 -1.98
N LEU A 297 3.71 20.73 -1.85
CA LEU A 297 3.75 19.59 -2.78
C LEU A 297 3.20 19.94 -4.17
N GLN A 298 2.19 20.82 -4.24
CA GLN A 298 1.62 21.32 -5.50
C GLN A 298 2.52 22.32 -6.24
N GLY A 299 3.40 23.03 -5.53
CA GLY A 299 4.33 24.00 -6.13
C GLY A 299 5.49 23.39 -6.93
N GLY A 300 5.62 22.06 -6.95
CA GLY A 300 6.60 21.31 -7.72
C GLY A 300 6.02 20.75 -9.03
N VAL A 301 6.46 19.55 -9.42
CA VAL A 301 5.91 18.81 -10.57
C VAL A 301 5.23 17.53 -10.09
N ALA A 302 3.95 17.38 -10.41
CA ALA A 302 3.21 16.14 -10.22
C ALA A 302 3.21 15.31 -11.51
N ILE A 303 3.55 14.02 -11.40
CA ILE A 303 3.55 13.06 -12.50
C ILE A 303 2.70 11.87 -12.10
N GLU A 304 1.79 11.47 -12.98
CA GLU A 304 1.06 10.21 -12.88
C GLU A 304 1.87 9.07 -13.50
N VAL A 305 1.87 7.91 -12.84
CA VAL A 305 2.32 6.64 -13.41
C VAL A 305 1.10 5.77 -13.64
N GLU A 306 0.81 5.48 -14.90
CA GLU A 306 -0.35 4.72 -15.32
C GLU A 306 -0.07 3.20 -15.34
N ALA A 307 -1.12 2.40 -15.53
CA ALA A 307 -0.99 0.94 -15.63
C ALA A 307 -0.12 0.54 -16.83
N PRO A 308 0.80 -0.44 -16.70
CA PRO A 308 1.62 -0.90 -17.81
C PRO A 308 0.75 -1.52 -18.91
N ASP A 309 1.04 -1.19 -20.16
CA ASP A 309 0.41 -1.80 -21.34
C ASP A 309 0.81 -3.28 -21.51
N TYR A 310 0.25 -3.97 -22.51
CA TYR A 310 0.54 -5.40 -22.74
C TYR A 310 2.03 -5.67 -23.00
N GLU A 311 2.69 -4.80 -23.77
CA GLU A 311 4.10 -4.97 -24.14
C GLU A 311 4.99 -4.80 -22.90
N MET A 312 4.71 -3.77 -22.10
CA MET A 312 5.36 -3.56 -20.80
C MET A 312 5.15 -4.74 -19.85
N ARG A 313 3.93 -5.28 -19.73
CA ARG A 313 3.67 -6.44 -18.86
C ARG A 313 4.41 -7.69 -19.32
N LEU A 314 4.45 -7.96 -20.63
CA LEU A 314 5.21 -9.07 -21.18
C LEU A 314 6.72 -8.90 -20.95
N GLU A 315 7.25 -7.69 -21.12
CA GLU A 315 8.66 -7.37 -20.87
C GLU A 315 9.04 -7.48 -19.38
N ILE A 316 8.15 -7.06 -18.46
CA ILE A 316 8.31 -7.29 -17.01
C ILE A 316 8.44 -8.80 -16.73
N LEU A 317 7.55 -9.63 -17.30
CA LEU A 317 7.60 -11.08 -17.12
C LEU A 317 8.87 -11.71 -17.69
N LYS A 318 9.35 -11.25 -18.86
CA LYS A 318 10.62 -11.71 -19.45
C LYS A 318 11.81 -11.40 -18.56
N ARG A 319 11.98 -10.14 -18.13
CA ARG A 319 13.10 -9.78 -17.23
C ARG A 319 13.06 -10.54 -15.90
N ARG A 320 11.87 -10.88 -15.40
CA ARG A 320 11.73 -11.72 -14.21
C ARG A 320 12.06 -13.20 -14.48
N LEU A 321 11.78 -13.73 -15.67
CA LEU A 321 12.26 -15.05 -16.09
C LEU A 321 13.79 -15.08 -16.22
N ASP A 322 14.38 -14.06 -16.85
CA ASP A 322 15.84 -14.00 -17.03
C ASP A 322 16.58 -13.83 -15.69
N ALA A 323 16.03 -13.06 -14.75
CA ALA A 323 16.53 -13.00 -13.38
C ALA A 323 16.40 -14.35 -12.65
N ALA A 324 15.24 -15.02 -12.74
CA ALA A 324 15.03 -16.32 -12.10
C ALA A 324 15.93 -17.43 -12.71
N ARG A 325 16.30 -17.31 -13.99
CA ARG A 325 17.27 -18.19 -14.67
C ARG A 325 18.72 -18.02 -14.20
N MET A 326 19.06 -16.89 -13.57
CA MET A 326 20.37 -16.74 -12.92
C MET A 326 20.46 -17.60 -11.64
N ASP A 327 19.33 -17.77 -10.94
CA ASP A 327 19.22 -18.62 -9.74
C ASP A 327 19.01 -20.10 -10.10
N ASP A 328 18.18 -20.39 -11.12
CA ASP A 328 17.92 -21.74 -11.65
C ASP A 328 18.02 -21.78 -13.18
N PRO A 329 19.19 -22.17 -13.74
CA PRO A 329 19.39 -22.29 -15.18
C PRO A 329 18.49 -23.33 -15.89
N SER A 330 17.85 -24.23 -15.14
CA SER A 330 16.91 -25.22 -15.69
C SER A 330 15.48 -24.68 -15.84
N LEU A 331 15.21 -23.47 -15.33
CA LEU A 331 13.89 -22.86 -15.38
C LEU A 331 13.49 -22.44 -16.81
N GLU A 332 12.62 -23.24 -17.41
CA GLU A 332 11.97 -22.93 -18.68
C GLU A 332 10.46 -22.74 -18.53
N ILE A 333 10.01 -21.55 -18.94
CA ILE A 333 8.59 -21.18 -19.06
C ILE A 333 8.33 -20.85 -20.54
N PRO A 334 7.41 -21.57 -21.22
CA PRO A 334 7.05 -21.27 -22.60
C PRO A 334 6.56 -19.83 -22.79
N ALA A 335 6.98 -19.19 -23.87
CA ALA A 335 6.62 -17.80 -24.19
C ALA A 335 5.10 -17.59 -24.34
N GLU A 336 4.36 -18.64 -24.72
CA GLU A 336 2.89 -18.63 -24.76
C GLU A 336 2.28 -18.41 -23.38
N LEU A 337 2.79 -19.09 -22.34
CA LEU A 337 2.30 -18.91 -20.97
C LEU A 337 2.57 -17.48 -20.46
N LEU A 338 3.77 -16.92 -20.72
CA LEU A 338 4.05 -15.53 -20.36
C LEU A 338 3.14 -14.54 -21.10
N SER A 339 2.89 -14.78 -22.39
CA SER A 339 1.98 -13.97 -23.20
C SER A 339 0.55 -14.04 -22.68
N HIS A 340 0.11 -15.22 -22.23
CA HIS A 340 -1.20 -15.43 -21.62
C HIS A 340 -1.35 -14.68 -20.29
N VAL A 341 -0.38 -14.80 -19.38
CA VAL A 341 -0.37 -14.06 -18.11
C VAL A 341 -0.35 -12.53 -18.36
N ALA A 342 0.45 -12.05 -19.32
CA ALA A 342 0.49 -10.62 -19.67
C ALA A 342 -0.84 -10.10 -20.28
N ARG A 343 -1.64 -10.95 -20.95
CA ARG A 343 -2.99 -10.58 -21.42
C ARG A 343 -4.00 -10.53 -20.28
N ASN A 344 -4.02 -11.54 -19.42
CA ASN A 344 -5.10 -11.74 -18.45
C ASN A 344 -4.89 -10.99 -17.12
N VAL A 345 -3.64 -10.76 -16.70
CA VAL A 345 -3.33 -10.07 -15.43
C VAL A 345 -3.03 -8.59 -15.69
N THR A 346 -4.07 -7.76 -15.63
CA THR A 346 -4.02 -6.33 -16.02
C THR A 346 -4.08 -5.34 -14.86
N ALA A 347 -4.46 -5.77 -13.65
CA ALA A 347 -4.84 -4.87 -12.56
C ALA A 347 -3.66 -4.16 -11.87
N SER A 348 -2.55 -4.86 -11.59
CA SER A 348 -1.36 -4.25 -10.98
C SER A 348 -0.08 -5.05 -11.23
N GLY A 349 1.08 -4.39 -11.15
CA GLY A 349 2.39 -5.05 -11.20
C GLY A 349 2.62 -6.04 -10.04
N ARG A 350 1.97 -5.82 -8.88
CA ARG A 350 1.99 -6.75 -7.75
C ARG A 350 1.23 -8.04 -8.05
N GLU A 351 0.08 -7.95 -8.74
CA GLU A 351 -0.66 -9.13 -9.19
C GLU A 351 0.08 -9.86 -10.31
N LEU A 352 0.74 -9.13 -11.22
CA LEU A 352 1.59 -9.71 -12.26
C LEU A 352 2.80 -10.48 -11.68
N GLU A 353 3.49 -9.90 -10.69
CA GLU A 353 4.57 -10.57 -9.94
C GLU A 353 4.04 -11.78 -9.14
N GLY A 354 2.85 -11.66 -8.53
CA GLY A 354 2.17 -12.76 -7.86
C GLY A 354 1.83 -13.93 -8.79
N ALA A 355 1.31 -13.63 -9.98
CA ALA A 355 1.00 -14.63 -11.01
C ALA A 355 2.27 -15.33 -11.52
N PHE A 356 3.33 -14.58 -11.78
CA PHE A 356 4.63 -15.12 -12.17
C PHE A 356 5.24 -16.05 -11.12
N ASN A 357 5.22 -15.63 -9.84
CA ASN A 357 5.71 -16.45 -8.73
C ASN A 357 4.90 -17.75 -8.56
N GLN A 358 3.58 -17.70 -8.76
CA GLN A 358 2.76 -18.92 -8.77
C GLN A 358 3.09 -19.83 -9.95
N LEU A 359 3.39 -19.27 -11.12
CA LEU A 359 3.73 -20.03 -12.31
C LEU A 359 5.07 -20.76 -12.16
N ILE A 360 6.12 -20.08 -11.66
CA ILE A 360 7.39 -20.75 -11.30
C ILE A 360 7.14 -21.87 -10.29
N PHE A 361 6.48 -21.55 -9.17
CA PHE A 361 6.22 -22.54 -8.11
C PHE A 361 5.47 -23.76 -8.63
N ARG A 362 4.48 -23.58 -9.51
CA ARG A 362 3.73 -24.67 -10.13
C ARG A 362 4.56 -25.47 -11.11
N ARG A 363 5.41 -24.82 -11.91
CA ARG A 363 6.30 -25.48 -12.88
C ARG A 363 7.25 -26.48 -12.20
N SER A 364 7.66 -26.21 -10.96
CA SER A 364 8.48 -27.12 -10.14
C SER A 364 7.79 -28.47 -9.80
N PHE A 365 6.46 -28.56 -9.90
CA PHE A 365 5.68 -29.79 -9.64
C PHE A 365 4.87 -30.29 -10.84
N GLU A 366 4.53 -29.40 -11.79
CA GLU A 366 3.69 -29.65 -12.96
C GLU A 366 4.46 -29.28 -14.26
N PRO A 367 5.41 -30.12 -14.76
CA PRO A 367 6.28 -29.79 -15.89
C PRO A 367 5.57 -29.65 -17.25
N ASN A 368 4.31 -30.08 -17.35
CA ASN A 368 3.47 -29.99 -18.54
C ASN A 368 2.27 -29.04 -18.32
N LEU A 369 2.52 -27.92 -17.64
CA LEU A 369 1.52 -26.87 -17.39
C LEU A 369 0.95 -26.31 -18.71
N THR A 370 -0.36 -26.43 -18.92
CA THR A 370 -1.08 -25.88 -20.08
C THR A 370 -1.68 -24.51 -19.81
N VAL A 371 -2.17 -23.84 -20.85
CA VAL A 371 -2.81 -22.51 -20.76
C VAL A 371 -4.08 -22.55 -19.91
N GLU A 372 -4.92 -23.56 -20.10
CA GLU A 372 -6.18 -23.76 -19.36
C GLU A 372 -5.90 -23.96 -17.88
N ARG A 373 -4.85 -24.72 -17.55
CA ARG A 373 -4.41 -24.95 -16.18
C ARG A 373 -3.88 -23.66 -15.53
N VAL A 374 -3.23 -22.78 -16.30
CA VAL A 374 -2.85 -21.45 -15.83
C VAL A 374 -4.08 -20.58 -15.53
N ASP A 375 -5.14 -20.64 -16.33
CA ASP A 375 -6.39 -19.91 -16.03
C ASP A 375 -7.07 -20.40 -14.75
N GLU A 376 -7.13 -21.73 -14.51
CA GLU A 376 -7.64 -22.28 -13.23
C GLU A 376 -6.86 -21.76 -12.02
N LEU A 377 -5.53 -21.69 -12.14
CA LEU A 377 -4.65 -21.22 -11.08
C LEU A 377 -4.81 -19.71 -10.84
N LEU A 378 -4.82 -18.92 -11.92
CA LEU A 378 -4.84 -17.46 -11.86
C LEU A 378 -6.25 -16.85 -11.77
N ALA A 379 -7.32 -17.66 -11.77
CA ALA A 379 -8.71 -17.19 -11.69
C ALA A 379 -8.98 -16.17 -10.55
N HIS A 380 -8.27 -16.30 -9.42
CA HIS A 380 -8.38 -15.40 -8.27
C HIS A 380 -7.64 -14.05 -8.45
N LEU A 381 -6.72 -13.93 -9.40
CA LEU A 381 -5.99 -12.70 -9.77
C LEU A 381 -6.64 -12.04 -10.98
N VAL A 382 -7.05 -12.83 -11.97
CA VAL A 382 -7.83 -12.35 -13.13
C VAL A 382 -9.21 -11.82 -12.68
N GLY A 383 -9.75 -12.34 -11.57
CA GLY A 383 -11.02 -11.93 -10.96
C GLY A 383 -11.08 -10.52 -10.35
N SER A 384 -9.97 -9.77 -10.27
CA SER A 384 -9.99 -8.33 -9.94
C SER A 384 -10.75 -7.51 -10.99
N GLY A 385 -10.82 -8.01 -12.22
CA GLY A 385 -11.61 -7.48 -13.33
C GLY A 385 -12.90 -8.26 -13.57
N GLU A 386 -13.81 -8.34 -12.59
CA GLU A 386 -15.21 -8.60 -12.94
C GLU A 386 -15.64 -7.56 -14.00
N PRO A 387 -16.32 -7.94 -15.10
CA PRO A 387 -16.89 -6.97 -16.03
C PRO A 387 -17.75 -6.02 -15.21
N ARG A 388 -17.44 -4.70 -15.26
CA ARG A 388 -17.97 -3.68 -14.33
C ARG A 388 -19.43 -3.99 -14.00
N ARG A 389 -19.72 -4.45 -12.78
CA ARG A 389 -21.09 -4.77 -12.38
C ARG A 389 -21.93 -3.50 -12.47
N VAL A 390 -22.63 -3.35 -13.59
CA VAL A 390 -23.34 -2.13 -13.96
C VAL A 390 -24.26 -1.72 -12.82
N ARG A 391 -24.04 -0.54 -12.25
CA ARG A 391 -24.87 -0.01 -11.16
C ARG A 391 -25.99 0.83 -11.75
N ILE A 392 -27.15 0.82 -11.10
CA ILE A 392 -28.29 1.64 -11.54
C ILE A 392 -27.92 3.13 -11.54
N GLU A 393 -27.04 3.55 -10.63
CA GLU A 393 -26.48 4.90 -10.55
C GLU A 393 -25.66 5.29 -11.80
N ASP A 394 -24.98 4.33 -12.44
CA ASP A 394 -24.16 4.55 -13.64
C ASP A 394 -25.06 4.67 -14.88
N ILE A 395 -26.05 3.78 -14.99
CA ILE A 395 -27.12 3.88 -16.00
C ILE A 395 -27.83 5.23 -15.90
N GLN A 396 -28.22 5.63 -14.69
CA GLN A 396 -28.84 6.94 -14.46
C GLN A 396 -27.94 8.09 -14.90
N ARG A 397 -26.62 8.01 -14.65
CA ARG A 397 -25.64 9.04 -15.03
C ARG A 397 -25.48 9.17 -16.55
N ILE A 398 -25.36 8.04 -17.24
CA ILE A 398 -25.13 8.00 -18.69
C ILE A 398 -26.39 8.41 -19.45
N VAL A 399 -27.56 7.91 -19.05
CA VAL A 399 -28.84 8.32 -19.63
C VAL A 399 -29.14 9.80 -19.33
N ALA A 400 -28.83 10.29 -18.12
CA ALA A 400 -28.93 11.72 -17.79
C ALA A 400 -28.08 12.59 -18.75
N ARG A 401 -26.81 12.23 -18.94
CA ARG A 401 -25.89 12.93 -19.84
C ARG A 401 -26.37 12.90 -21.30
N HIS A 402 -26.81 11.75 -21.80
CA HIS A 402 -27.27 11.59 -23.19
C HIS A 402 -28.50 12.48 -23.51
N TYR A 403 -29.45 12.56 -22.58
CA TYR A 403 -30.67 13.35 -22.77
C TYR A 403 -30.60 14.78 -22.22
N ASN A 404 -29.42 15.23 -21.79
CA ASN A 404 -29.19 16.54 -21.17
C ASN A 404 -30.17 16.87 -20.03
N VAL A 405 -30.40 15.91 -19.13
CA VAL A 405 -31.22 16.05 -17.91
C VAL A 405 -30.38 15.72 -16.68
N SER A 406 -30.74 16.21 -15.51
CA SER A 406 -30.01 15.88 -14.28
C SER A 406 -30.39 14.50 -13.71
N ARG A 407 -29.47 13.86 -12.97
CA ARG A 407 -29.77 12.62 -12.23
C ARG A 407 -30.92 12.81 -11.24
N GLN A 408 -31.00 14.00 -10.63
CA GLN A 408 -32.07 14.36 -9.70
C GLN A 408 -33.43 14.40 -10.39
N GLU A 409 -33.51 14.88 -11.63
CA GLU A 409 -34.77 14.90 -12.40
C GLU A 409 -35.25 13.51 -12.79
N LEU A 410 -34.34 12.59 -13.15
CA LEU A 410 -34.68 11.19 -13.37
C LEU A 410 -35.28 10.54 -12.12
N VAL A 411 -34.83 10.92 -10.93
CA VAL A 411 -35.37 10.44 -9.64
C VAL A 411 -36.65 11.18 -9.25
N SER A 412 -36.78 12.47 -9.56
CA SER A 412 -37.88 13.36 -9.16
C SER A 412 -39.29 12.89 -9.56
N ASN A 413 -40.32 13.46 -8.95
CA ASN A 413 -41.72 13.19 -9.30
C ASN A 413 -42.22 13.93 -10.57
N ARG A 414 -41.37 14.72 -11.26
CA ARG A 414 -41.77 15.46 -12.48
C ARG A 414 -42.22 14.52 -13.60
N ARG A 415 -43.34 14.84 -14.25
CA ARG A 415 -44.01 14.02 -15.31
C ARG A 415 -43.92 14.61 -16.73
N THR A 416 -43.07 15.62 -16.96
CA THR A 416 -42.86 16.20 -18.30
C THR A 416 -42.23 15.18 -19.27
N ARG A 417 -42.65 15.18 -20.54
CA ARG A 417 -42.21 14.20 -21.56
C ARG A 417 -40.68 14.12 -21.69
N VAL A 418 -40.01 15.28 -21.60
CA VAL A 418 -38.54 15.45 -21.62
C VAL A 418 -37.84 14.66 -20.53
N ILE A 419 -38.46 14.49 -19.36
CA ILE A 419 -37.89 13.72 -18.23
C ILE A 419 -38.43 12.27 -18.21
N VAL A 420 -39.67 12.06 -18.65
CA VAL A 420 -40.33 10.74 -18.64
C VAL A 420 -39.69 9.78 -19.65
N LYS A 421 -39.42 10.16 -20.92
CA LYS A 421 -38.77 9.25 -21.89
C LYS A 421 -37.41 8.77 -21.37
N PRO A 422 -36.46 9.65 -20.94
CA PRO A 422 -35.18 9.23 -20.40
C PRO A 422 -35.31 8.35 -19.13
N ARG A 423 -36.25 8.67 -18.23
CA ARG A 423 -36.51 7.86 -17.03
C ARG A 423 -36.97 6.44 -17.38
N GLN A 424 -37.88 6.30 -18.35
CA GLN A 424 -38.37 4.98 -18.78
C GLN A 424 -37.25 4.15 -19.42
N ILE A 425 -36.39 4.78 -20.23
CA ILE A 425 -35.21 4.13 -20.83
C ILE A 425 -34.18 3.73 -19.77
N ALA A 426 -33.92 4.58 -18.77
CA ALA A 426 -33.04 4.23 -17.66
C ALA A 426 -33.58 3.05 -16.83
N MET A 427 -34.90 2.94 -16.65
CA MET A 427 -35.55 1.79 -16.00
C MET A 427 -35.44 0.50 -16.84
N TYR A 428 -35.65 0.59 -18.16
CA TYR A 428 -35.44 -0.51 -19.10
C TYR A 428 -34.00 -1.02 -19.04
N LEU A 429 -33.01 -0.14 -19.26
CA LEU A 429 -31.59 -0.48 -19.19
C LEU A 429 -31.20 -1.04 -17.82
N SER A 430 -31.76 -0.52 -16.72
CA SER A 430 -31.56 -1.07 -15.37
C SER A 430 -32.07 -2.50 -15.22
N LYS A 431 -33.14 -2.87 -15.94
CA LYS A 431 -33.68 -4.24 -15.91
C LYS A 431 -32.91 -5.20 -16.82
N THR A 432 -32.41 -4.72 -17.96
CA THR A 432 -31.66 -5.52 -18.93
C THR A 432 -30.20 -5.74 -18.53
N LEU A 433 -29.53 -4.72 -17.98
CA LEU A 433 -28.08 -4.73 -17.71
C LEU A 433 -27.73 -5.06 -16.26
N THR A 434 -28.72 -5.25 -15.37
CA THR A 434 -28.46 -5.57 -13.96
C THR A 434 -29.39 -6.69 -13.47
N PRO A 435 -28.96 -7.56 -12.54
CA PRO A 435 -29.78 -8.64 -11.98
C PRO A 435 -30.87 -8.15 -11.01
N ARG A 436 -31.19 -6.84 -10.99
CA ARG A 436 -32.10 -6.25 -10.01
C ARG A 436 -33.56 -6.55 -10.31
N SER A 437 -34.34 -6.64 -9.24
CA SER A 437 -35.79 -6.81 -9.28
C SER A 437 -36.52 -5.47 -9.53
N PHE A 438 -37.74 -5.52 -10.06
CA PHE A 438 -38.55 -4.31 -10.29
C PHE A 438 -38.74 -3.44 -9.02
N PRO A 439 -38.97 -3.99 -7.81
CA PRO A 439 -39.01 -3.19 -6.58
C PRO A 439 -37.69 -2.50 -6.23
N GLU A 440 -36.53 -3.15 -6.42
CA GLU A 440 -35.22 -2.53 -6.17
C GLU A 440 -34.93 -1.38 -7.14
N ILE A 441 -35.27 -1.57 -8.42
CA ILE A 441 -35.17 -0.52 -9.44
C ILE A 441 -36.08 0.65 -9.03
N GLY A 442 -37.33 0.38 -8.66
CA GLY A 442 -38.30 1.39 -8.21
C GLY A 442 -37.78 2.26 -7.06
N ARG A 443 -37.17 1.64 -6.04
CA ARG A 443 -36.49 2.35 -4.94
C ARG A 443 -35.40 3.31 -5.44
N ARG A 444 -34.55 2.87 -6.38
CA ARG A 444 -33.47 3.69 -6.96
C ARG A 444 -33.95 4.82 -7.88
N PHE A 445 -35.17 4.73 -8.40
CA PHE A 445 -35.85 5.80 -9.12
C PHE A 445 -36.90 6.52 -8.24
N GLY A 446 -36.50 6.91 -7.03
CA GLY A 446 -37.28 7.83 -6.19
C GLY A 446 -38.45 7.19 -5.45
N GLY A 447 -38.30 5.93 -5.02
CA GLY A 447 -39.33 5.22 -4.25
C GLY A 447 -40.58 4.84 -5.05
N ARG A 448 -40.43 4.62 -6.37
CA ARG A 448 -41.55 4.25 -7.25
C ARG A 448 -41.97 2.80 -7.08
N ASP A 449 -43.26 2.54 -7.26
CA ASP A 449 -43.82 1.20 -7.25
C ASP A 449 -43.27 0.32 -8.36
N HIS A 450 -43.16 -0.98 -8.06
CA HIS A 450 -42.68 -2.00 -9.00
C HIS A 450 -43.52 -2.07 -10.28
N THR A 451 -44.83 -1.79 -10.20
CA THR A 451 -45.75 -1.68 -11.34
C THR A 451 -45.34 -0.55 -12.29
N THR A 452 -44.95 0.62 -11.76
CA THR A 452 -44.47 1.75 -12.56
C THR A 452 -43.22 1.39 -13.37
N VAL A 453 -42.31 0.62 -12.77
CA VAL A 453 -41.11 0.12 -13.46
C VAL A 453 -41.51 -0.92 -14.52
N LEU A 454 -42.39 -1.86 -14.21
CA LEU A 454 -42.88 -2.86 -15.17
C LEU A 454 -43.54 -2.22 -16.40
N HIS A 455 -44.40 -1.23 -16.20
CA HIS A 455 -45.03 -0.48 -17.30
C HIS A 455 -44.00 0.32 -18.11
N ALA A 456 -42.97 0.88 -17.47
CA ALA A 456 -41.89 1.56 -18.18
C ALA A 456 -41.07 0.61 -19.06
N VAL A 457 -40.74 -0.59 -18.55
CA VAL A 457 -39.97 -1.61 -19.26
C VAL A 457 -40.74 -2.10 -20.50
N ARG A 458 -41.98 -2.57 -20.32
CA ARG A 458 -42.82 -3.06 -21.43
C ARG A 458 -43.03 -2.03 -22.52
N LYS A 459 -43.30 -0.77 -22.14
CA LYS A 459 -43.47 0.33 -23.09
C LYS A 459 -42.21 0.59 -23.93
N ILE A 460 -41.02 0.46 -23.35
CA ILE A 460 -39.77 0.62 -24.11
C ILE A 460 -39.53 -0.61 -25.02
N GLU A 461 -39.85 -1.82 -24.59
CA GLU A 461 -39.80 -3.04 -25.41
C GLU A 461 -40.73 -2.95 -26.64
N GLU A 462 -41.98 -2.51 -26.44
CA GLU A 462 -42.93 -2.22 -27.51
C GLU A 462 -42.40 -1.16 -28.49
N LEU A 463 -41.81 -0.07 -27.99
CA LEU A 463 -41.29 1.01 -28.83
C LEU A 463 -40.01 0.63 -29.59
N ILE A 464 -39.11 -0.19 -29.02
CA ILE A 464 -37.94 -0.74 -29.74
C ILE A 464 -38.39 -1.56 -30.95
N SER A 465 -39.50 -2.30 -30.81
CA SER A 465 -40.05 -3.15 -31.87
C SER A 465 -40.58 -2.35 -33.07
N GLY A 466 -41.02 -1.11 -32.86
CA GLY A 466 -41.61 -0.25 -33.89
C GLY A 466 -40.72 0.91 -34.38
N ASP A 467 -39.68 1.30 -33.64
CA ASP A 467 -38.81 2.45 -33.97
C ASP A 467 -37.33 2.04 -34.05
N SER A 468 -36.84 1.88 -35.28
CA SER A 468 -35.44 1.59 -35.58
C SER A 468 -34.47 2.64 -35.02
N LYS A 469 -34.87 3.92 -34.95
CA LYS A 469 -33.99 4.98 -34.40
C LYS A 469 -33.83 4.81 -32.89
N LEU A 470 -34.91 4.50 -32.18
CA LEU A 470 -34.87 4.20 -30.75
C LEU A 470 -34.07 2.92 -30.45
N SER A 471 -34.15 1.91 -31.32
CA SER A 471 -33.34 0.70 -31.17
C SER A 471 -31.83 0.99 -31.21
N HIS A 472 -31.36 1.72 -32.23
CA HIS A 472 -29.96 2.15 -32.34
C HIS A 472 -29.54 3.08 -31.18
N GLU A 473 -30.41 4.00 -30.74
CA GLU A 473 -30.19 4.86 -29.56
C GLU A 473 -29.97 4.03 -28.28
N ILE A 474 -30.73 2.94 -28.12
CA ILE A 474 -30.62 2.03 -26.97
C ILE A 474 -29.39 1.12 -27.07
N GLU A 475 -28.99 0.67 -28.25
CA GLU A 475 -27.73 -0.05 -28.44
C GLU A 475 -26.51 0.82 -28.12
N LEU A 476 -26.49 2.07 -28.58
CA LEU A 476 -25.44 3.04 -28.24
C LEU A 476 -25.34 3.22 -26.72
N LEU A 477 -26.47 3.41 -26.04
CA LEU A 477 -26.50 3.51 -24.57
C LEU A 477 -26.00 2.22 -23.90
N LYS A 478 -26.33 1.02 -24.41
CA LYS A 478 -25.80 -0.25 -23.88
C LYS A 478 -24.26 -0.34 -24.01
N ARG A 479 -23.68 0.12 -25.13
CA ARG A 479 -22.21 0.17 -25.32
C ARG A 479 -21.56 1.14 -24.33
N LEU A 480 -22.05 2.38 -24.26
CA LEU A 480 -21.57 3.43 -23.34
C LEU A 480 -21.69 3.08 -21.84
N ILE A 481 -22.53 2.10 -21.48
CA ILE A 481 -22.71 1.60 -20.10
C ILE A 481 -21.76 0.44 -19.77
N ASN A 482 -21.29 -0.29 -20.78
CA ASN A 482 -20.39 -1.44 -20.62
C ASN A 482 -18.90 -1.05 -20.77
N GLU A 483 -18.61 0.11 -21.40
CA GLU A 483 -17.31 0.80 -21.43
C GLU A 483 -16.93 1.45 -20.08
#